data_AF-A0A4Q4U9G7-F1
#
_entry.id   AF-A0A4Q4U9G7-F1
#
_cell.length_a   1.000
_cell.length_b   1.000
_cell.length_c   1.000
_cell.angle_alpha   90.00
_cell.angle_beta   90.00
_cell.angle_gamma   90.00
#
_symmetry.space_group_name_H-M   'P 1'
#
loop_
_entity.id
_entity.type
_entity.pdbx_description
1 polymer ?
#
loop_
_entity_poly.entity_id
_entity_poly.type
_entity_poly.pdbx_seq_one_letter_code
_entity_poly.pdbx_strand_id
1 'polypeptide(L)'
;MLVPNISLLLLGIACIFGKGYDITKPLRPKGPLGVTLDYSLATSWPEPRDPKDSSVARNWVWTSHLQFKNPVSEITDRQIWQIARDAWDKVQVDMKQYDIGRRHGPRAMSVLAWGNEIILASSQRGMSSFSYGYKGTPVLETLELCQITWREDGPGGGETDKEHKNEGKCGELMAAHLYYSQDARITLARQNARIGTALRQPNGLVNTDPCGEPEKVSKNRRPPSKVEFNKRDLTYRKDIWGCNLFVKREGLIVLDKNLTPEPYDLSTLAGGVVVSNQIQLCAVIRRF
;
A
#
# COMPACT_ATOMS: atom_id res chain seq x y z
N MET A 1 -22.54 50.65 25.15
CA MET A 1 -21.95 49.31 25.28
C MET A 1 -21.68 48.78 23.88
N LEU A 2 -20.43 48.83 23.42
CA LEU A 2 -20.02 48.21 22.15
C LEU A 2 -19.80 46.71 22.39
N VAL A 3 -20.59 45.85 21.72
CA VAL A 3 -20.32 44.42 21.67
C VAL A 3 -19.24 44.18 20.61
N PRO A 4 -18.05 43.66 20.94
CA PRO A 4 -17.05 43.39 19.93
C PRO A 4 -17.49 42.18 19.09
N ASN A 5 -17.26 42.29 17.79
CA ASN A 5 -17.72 41.35 16.76
C ASN A 5 -16.84 40.08 16.79
N ILE A 6 -17.17 39.13 17.68
CA ILE A 6 -16.42 37.87 17.91
C ILE A 6 -16.31 37.02 16.62
N SER A 7 -17.19 37.21 15.64
CA SER A 7 -17.18 36.50 14.35
C SER A 7 -15.93 36.74 13.48
N LEU A 8 -15.28 37.90 13.59
CA LEU A 8 -14.05 38.18 12.82
C LEU A 8 -12.80 37.53 13.41
N LEU A 9 -12.80 37.29 14.73
CA LEU A 9 -11.68 36.64 15.42
C LEU A 9 -11.64 35.12 15.15
N LEU A 10 -12.81 34.50 14.92
CA LEU A 10 -12.91 33.10 14.50
C LEU A 10 -12.52 32.89 13.02
N LEU A 11 -12.76 33.87 12.13
CA LEU A 11 -12.30 33.81 10.73
C LEU A 11 -10.77 33.96 10.59
N GLY A 12 -10.15 34.79 11.45
CA GLY A 12 -8.70 34.97 11.47
C GLY A 12 -7.92 33.74 11.92
N ILE A 13 -8.51 32.91 12.80
CA ILE A 13 -7.88 31.67 13.30
C ILE A 13 -8.06 30.51 12.31
N ALA A 14 -9.12 30.51 11.50
CA ALA A 14 -9.34 29.50 10.47
C ALA A 14 -8.34 29.57 9.30
N CYS A 15 -7.72 30.72 9.05
CA CYS A 15 -6.75 30.90 7.96
C CYS A 15 -5.32 30.39 8.30
N ILE A 16 -5.05 30.00 9.55
CA ILE A 16 -3.72 29.51 9.97
C ILE A 16 -3.62 27.97 9.85
N PHE A 17 -4.74 27.27 9.61
CA PHE A 17 -4.81 25.80 9.55
C PHE A 17 -4.73 25.21 8.14
N GLY A 18 -3.88 25.79 7.30
CA GLY A 18 -3.69 25.32 5.93
C GLY A 18 -2.27 25.48 5.44
N LYS A 19 -1.25 25.07 6.21
CA LYS A 19 0.02 24.73 5.55
C LYS A 19 -0.27 23.53 4.65
N GLY A 20 -0.42 23.81 3.36
CA GLY A 20 -0.41 22.78 2.32
C GLY A 20 0.90 22.00 2.39
N TYR A 21 0.93 20.84 1.73
CA TYR A 21 2.17 20.10 1.50
C TYR A 21 3.05 20.86 0.47
N ASP A 22 4.38 20.78 0.58
CA ASP A 22 5.31 21.30 -0.43
C ASP A 22 5.89 20.13 -1.22
N ILE A 23 5.31 19.84 -2.39
CA ILE A 23 5.81 18.87 -3.35
C ILE A 23 6.39 19.55 -4.60
N THR A 24 6.86 20.80 -4.52
CA THR A 24 7.36 21.55 -5.69
C THR A 24 8.57 20.92 -6.37
N LYS A 25 9.29 20.07 -5.65
CA LYS A 25 10.40 19.25 -6.15
C LYS A 25 10.45 17.91 -5.42
N PRO A 26 10.99 16.85 -6.04
CA PRO A 26 11.31 15.62 -5.32
C PRO A 26 12.43 15.88 -4.31
N LEU A 27 12.28 15.32 -3.11
CA LEU A 27 13.27 15.33 -2.03
C LEU A 27 13.91 13.95 -1.90
N ARG A 28 15.15 13.92 -1.39
CA ARG A 28 15.86 12.65 -1.17
C ARG A 28 15.30 11.92 0.07
N PRO A 29 15.16 10.59 0.03
CA PRO A 29 14.81 9.80 1.21
C PRO A 29 15.81 10.00 2.35
N LYS A 30 15.31 9.91 3.58
CA LYS A 30 16.15 9.90 4.79
C LYS A 30 16.28 8.48 5.33
N GLY A 31 17.52 8.05 5.55
CA GLY A 31 17.85 6.74 6.12
C GLY A 31 18.10 5.67 5.06
N PRO A 32 18.61 4.50 5.48
CA PRO A 32 19.22 3.53 4.57
C PRO A 32 18.20 2.73 3.74
N LEU A 33 16.95 2.65 4.21
CA LEU A 33 15.87 1.95 3.50
C LEU A 33 15.37 2.69 2.26
N GLY A 34 15.79 3.93 1.98
CA GLY A 34 15.45 4.63 0.75
C GLY A 34 13.96 4.97 0.55
N VAL A 35 13.10 4.76 1.56
CA VAL A 35 11.65 5.00 1.48
C VAL A 35 11.36 6.48 1.24
N THR A 36 10.72 6.79 0.11
CA THR A 36 10.31 8.15 -0.24
C THR A 36 8.97 8.17 -0.97
N LEU A 37 8.35 9.34 -1.02
CA LEU A 37 7.13 9.61 -1.76
C LEU A 37 7.29 9.18 -3.22
N ASP A 38 6.33 8.43 -3.76
CA ASP A 38 6.21 8.24 -5.20
C ASP A 38 5.76 9.57 -5.83
N TYR A 39 6.77 10.35 -6.20
CA TYR A 39 6.58 11.71 -6.68
C TYR A 39 5.79 11.74 -8.00
N SER A 40 5.99 10.73 -8.86
CA SER A 40 5.26 10.59 -10.12
C SER A 40 3.76 10.38 -9.88
N LEU A 41 3.39 9.53 -8.92
CA LEU A 41 2.00 9.32 -8.54
C LEU A 41 1.40 10.59 -7.94
N ALA A 42 2.12 11.29 -7.06
CA ALA A 42 1.61 12.50 -6.43
C ALA A 42 1.36 13.65 -7.43
N THR A 43 2.17 13.75 -8.48
CA THR A 43 2.14 14.88 -9.42
C THR A 43 1.42 14.59 -10.73
N SER A 44 1.36 13.32 -11.14
CA SER A 44 0.91 12.93 -12.48
C SER A 44 -0.28 11.98 -12.50
N TRP A 45 -0.78 11.53 -11.35
CA TRP A 45 -1.91 10.61 -11.26
C TRP A 45 -3.19 11.25 -10.69
N PRO A 46 -4.38 11.01 -11.29
CA PRO A 46 -4.62 10.29 -12.55
C PRO A 46 -4.27 11.10 -13.80
N GLU A 47 -4.08 12.40 -13.65
CA GLU A 47 -3.67 13.33 -14.69
C GLU A 47 -2.60 14.27 -14.12
N PRO A 48 -1.71 14.83 -14.95
CA PRO A 48 -0.74 15.84 -14.54
C PRO A 48 -1.38 17.03 -13.82
N ARG A 49 -0.81 17.42 -12.68
CA ARG A 49 -1.26 18.57 -11.89
C ARG A 49 -0.07 19.37 -11.39
N ASP A 50 -0.17 20.70 -11.47
CA ASP A 50 0.86 21.62 -10.98
C ASP A 50 1.22 21.31 -9.52
N PRO A 51 2.47 20.92 -9.21
CA PRO A 51 2.89 20.62 -7.84
C PRO A 51 2.72 21.78 -6.85
N LYS A 52 2.58 23.02 -7.33
CA LYS A 52 2.29 24.22 -6.50
C LYS A 52 0.82 24.33 -6.11
N ASP A 53 -0.08 23.67 -6.84
CA ASP A 53 -1.49 23.65 -6.51
C ASP A 53 -1.73 22.72 -5.32
N SER A 54 -1.91 23.34 -4.15
CA SER A 54 -2.22 22.68 -2.88
C SER A 54 -3.73 22.52 -2.64
N SER A 55 -4.58 23.08 -3.51
CA SER A 55 -6.04 22.98 -3.41
C SER A 55 -6.56 21.62 -3.91
N VAL A 56 -5.79 20.95 -4.76
CA VAL A 56 -6.18 19.66 -5.35
C VAL A 56 -5.92 18.47 -4.42
N ALA A 57 -6.86 17.54 -4.39
CA ALA A 57 -6.71 16.27 -3.67
C ALA A 57 -5.74 15.35 -4.42
N ARG A 58 -4.63 14.98 -3.77
CA ARG A 58 -3.57 14.15 -4.36
C ARG A 58 -3.71 12.68 -3.97
N ASN A 59 -2.97 11.84 -4.69
CA ASN A 59 -2.72 10.46 -4.32
C ASN A 59 -1.33 10.31 -3.72
N TRP A 60 -1.21 9.50 -2.68
CA TRP A 60 0.02 9.34 -1.92
C TRP A 60 0.37 7.87 -1.75
N VAL A 61 1.58 7.51 -2.16
CA VAL A 61 2.21 6.21 -1.90
C VAL A 61 3.67 6.50 -1.59
N TRP A 62 4.25 5.75 -0.66
CA TRP A 62 5.68 5.76 -0.39
C TRP A 62 6.26 4.42 -0.79
N THR A 63 7.37 4.45 -1.51
CA THR A 63 7.99 3.27 -2.09
C THR A 63 9.49 3.26 -1.87
N SER A 64 10.08 2.07 -1.92
CA SER A 64 11.52 1.85 -2.01
C SER A 64 11.81 0.53 -2.70
N HIS A 65 12.98 0.44 -3.30
CA HIS A 65 13.52 -0.77 -3.88
C HIS A 65 14.95 -0.98 -3.39
N LEU A 66 15.20 -2.18 -2.86
CA LEU A 66 16.48 -2.63 -2.35
C LEU A 66 16.92 -3.87 -3.13
N GLN A 67 18.16 -3.87 -3.59
CA GLN A 67 18.82 -5.05 -4.14
C GLN A 67 19.98 -5.46 -3.25
N PHE A 68 20.08 -6.75 -2.96
CA PHE A 68 21.08 -7.37 -2.09
C PHE A 68 22.12 -8.14 -2.91
N LYS A 69 23.30 -8.32 -2.34
CA LYS A 69 24.37 -9.11 -2.95
C LYS A 69 23.99 -10.59 -3.06
N ASN A 70 23.39 -11.13 -2.00
CA ASN A 70 22.91 -12.51 -1.94
C ASN A 70 21.37 -12.58 -2.03
N PRO A 71 20.81 -13.77 -2.30
CA PRO A 71 19.37 -13.95 -2.34
C PRO A 71 18.69 -13.60 -1.02
N VAL A 72 17.50 -13.01 -1.11
CA VAL A 72 16.69 -12.65 0.06
C VAL A 72 16.24 -13.88 0.83
N SER A 73 16.33 -15.10 0.28
CA SER A 73 16.09 -16.34 1.03
C SER A 73 17.03 -16.53 2.22
N GLU A 74 18.16 -15.81 2.27
CA GLU A 74 19.05 -15.74 3.45
C GLU A 74 18.50 -14.82 4.56
N ILE A 75 17.50 -13.99 4.25
CA ILE A 75 16.84 -13.07 5.19
C ILE A 75 15.65 -13.79 5.84
N THR A 76 15.63 -13.81 7.17
CA THR A 76 14.53 -14.44 7.90
C THR A 76 13.23 -13.66 7.75
N ASP A 77 12.10 -14.34 7.87
CA ASP A 77 10.79 -13.68 7.86
C ASP A 77 10.62 -12.67 9.02
N ARG A 78 11.30 -12.91 10.16
CA ARG A 78 11.33 -11.99 11.31
C ARG A 78 12.07 -10.69 10.96
N GLN A 79 13.18 -10.78 10.23
CA GLN A 79 13.91 -9.61 9.74
C GLN A 79 13.09 -8.85 8.69
N ILE A 80 12.43 -9.57 7.77
CA ILE A 80 11.53 -8.95 6.78
C ILE A 80 10.41 -8.17 7.45
N TRP A 81 9.83 -8.70 8.53
CA TRP A 81 8.86 -7.95 9.33
C TRP A 81 9.44 -6.68 9.96
N GLN A 82 10.66 -6.73 10.48
CA GLN A 82 11.32 -5.55 11.05
C GLN A 82 11.60 -4.51 9.96
N ILE A 83 12.04 -4.93 8.76
CA ILE A 83 12.23 -4.04 7.61
C ILE A 83 10.91 -3.33 7.26
N ALA A 84 9.79 -4.04 7.17
CA ALA A 84 8.49 -3.44 6.86
C ALA A 84 8.05 -2.39 7.91
N ARG A 85 8.34 -2.65 9.19
CA ARG A 85 8.03 -1.73 10.29
C ARG A 85 8.93 -0.49 10.29
N ASP A 86 10.22 -0.68 10.09
CA ASP A 86 11.17 0.45 9.98
C ASP A 86 10.84 1.31 8.76
N ALA A 87 10.43 0.68 7.65
CA ALA A 87 10.00 1.35 6.45
C ALA A 87 8.76 2.23 6.71
N TRP A 88 7.79 1.75 7.49
CA TRP A 88 6.65 2.57 7.93
C TRP A 88 7.10 3.83 8.70
N ASP A 89 8.08 3.70 9.59
CA ASP A 89 8.61 4.84 10.32
C ASP A 89 9.31 5.83 9.37
N LYS A 90 10.01 5.34 8.34
CA LYS A 90 10.59 6.18 7.30
C LYS A 90 9.54 6.93 6.49
N VAL A 91 8.35 6.38 6.26
CA VAL A 91 7.23 7.13 5.67
C VAL A 91 6.90 8.36 6.49
N GLN A 92 6.85 8.26 7.82
CA GLN A 92 6.53 9.41 8.67
C GLN A 92 7.62 10.49 8.61
N VAL A 93 8.88 10.07 8.53
CA VAL A 93 10.02 10.97 8.34
C VAL A 93 9.93 11.68 7.00
N ASP A 94 9.64 10.95 5.93
CA ASP A 94 9.54 11.49 4.57
C ASP A 94 8.34 12.43 4.41
N MET A 95 7.17 12.06 4.94
CA MET A 95 5.99 12.94 5.00
C MET A 95 6.30 14.30 5.62
N LYS A 96 7.08 14.32 6.70
CA LYS A 96 7.51 15.56 7.36
C LYS A 96 8.43 16.42 6.46
N GLN A 97 9.17 15.82 5.54
CA GLN A 97 10.03 16.58 4.60
C GLN A 97 9.19 17.43 3.63
N TYR A 98 8.00 16.94 3.26
CA TYR A 98 7.08 17.59 2.34
C TYR A 98 5.95 18.35 3.06
N ASP A 99 6.04 18.53 4.38
CA ASP A 99 4.95 19.08 5.22
C ASP A 99 3.59 18.38 5.03
N ILE A 100 3.61 17.09 4.66
CA ILE A 100 2.40 16.27 4.49
C ILE A 100 1.85 15.89 5.87
N GLY A 101 0.67 16.40 6.21
CA GLY A 101 0.01 16.11 7.48
C GLY A 101 -0.38 14.63 7.66
N ARG A 102 -0.38 14.15 8.91
CA ARG A 102 -0.66 12.75 9.30
C ARG A 102 -1.95 12.16 8.70
N ARG A 103 -2.98 12.99 8.48
CA ARG A 103 -4.27 12.57 7.87
C ARG A 103 -4.12 12.02 6.43
N HIS A 104 -3.08 12.45 5.73
CA HIS A 104 -2.74 12.02 4.37
C HIS A 104 -1.81 10.79 4.35
N GLY A 105 -1.34 10.36 5.51
CA GLY A 105 -0.45 9.20 5.63
C GLY A 105 -1.17 7.88 5.39
N PRO A 106 -0.44 6.84 4.94
CA PRO A 106 -0.98 5.51 4.70
C PRO A 106 -1.50 4.87 5.99
N ARG A 107 -2.06 3.67 5.90
CA ARG A 107 -2.40 2.84 7.08
C ARG A 107 -1.59 1.56 7.15
N ALA A 108 -1.06 1.11 6.03
CA ALA A 108 -0.25 -0.08 5.93
C ALA A 108 1.04 0.18 5.14
N MET A 109 2.07 -0.59 5.47
CA MET A 109 3.33 -0.74 4.71
C MET A 109 3.51 -2.20 4.36
N SER A 110 3.68 -2.50 3.08
CA SER A 110 3.89 -3.87 2.60
C SER A 110 5.32 -4.06 2.14
N VAL A 111 5.81 -5.28 2.28
CA VAL A 111 7.12 -5.74 1.84
C VAL A 111 6.94 -6.93 0.91
N LEU A 112 7.54 -6.87 -0.27
CA LEU A 112 7.57 -7.92 -1.27
C LEU A 112 9.03 -8.31 -1.50
N ALA A 113 9.39 -9.56 -1.21
CA ALA A 113 10.77 -10.05 -1.25
C ALA A 113 10.89 -11.24 -2.21
N TRP A 114 11.77 -11.17 -3.20
CA TRP A 114 12.03 -12.24 -4.16
C TRP A 114 13.46 -12.18 -4.68
N GLY A 115 14.02 -13.28 -5.19
CA GLY A 115 15.37 -13.27 -5.77
C GLY A 115 16.40 -12.62 -4.84
N ASN A 116 16.96 -11.48 -5.26
CA ASN A 116 17.87 -10.65 -4.46
C ASN A 116 17.26 -9.27 -4.12
N GLU A 117 15.95 -9.11 -4.23
CA GLU A 117 15.28 -7.82 -4.22
C GLU A 117 14.18 -7.75 -3.15
N ILE A 118 14.01 -6.54 -2.61
CA ILE A 118 12.88 -6.17 -1.77
C ILE A 118 12.26 -4.89 -2.33
N ILE A 119 10.94 -4.92 -2.55
CA ILE A 119 10.11 -3.73 -2.72
C ILE A 119 9.38 -3.45 -1.42
N LEU A 120 9.43 -2.19 -1.00
CA LEU A 120 8.62 -1.65 0.08
C LEU A 120 7.59 -0.71 -0.54
N ALA A 121 6.31 -0.89 -0.21
CA ALA A 121 5.26 -0.03 -0.74
C ALA A 121 4.16 0.20 0.30
N SER A 122 3.79 1.47 0.51
CA SER A 122 2.68 1.79 1.39
C SER A 122 1.34 1.52 0.71
N SER A 123 0.29 1.30 1.51
CA SER A 123 -1.09 1.51 1.04
C SER A 123 -1.24 2.91 0.43
N GLN A 124 -2.06 3.02 -0.60
CA GLN A 124 -2.36 4.29 -1.25
C GLN A 124 -3.34 5.12 -0.42
N ARG A 125 -3.11 6.42 -0.37
CA ARG A 125 -4.09 7.43 0.05
C ARG A 125 -4.49 8.31 -1.12
N GLY A 126 -5.66 8.94 -1.02
CA GLY A 126 -6.23 9.78 -2.07
C GLY A 126 -7.57 9.26 -2.59
N MET A 127 -8.14 10.01 -3.53
CA MET A 127 -9.50 9.78 -4.02
C MET A 127 -9.59 8.60 -5.00
N SER A 128 -8.75 8.59 -6.03
CA SER A 128 -8.79 7.57 -7.09
C SER A 128 -8.07 6.28 -6.69
N SER A 129 -8.41 5.14 -7.28
CA SER A 129 -7.62 3.90 -7.19
C SER A 129 -6.57 3.85 -8.29
N PHE A 130 -5.28 3.68 -7.94
CA PHE A 130 -4.26 3.42 -8.96
C PHE A 130 -4.47 2.04 -9.59
N SER A 131 -4.68 1.00 -8.79
CA SER A 131 -4.76 -0.37 -9.28
C SER A 131 -5.90 -0.62 -10.25
N TYR A 132 -7.07 0.02 -10.05
CA TYR A 132 -8.20 -0.10 -10.98
C TYR A 132 -8.16 0.92 -12.13
N GLY A 133 -7.54 2.08 -11.89
CA GLY A 133 -7.45 3.15 -12.89
C GLY A 133 -6.34 2.93 -13.92
N TYR A 134 -5.21 2.34 -13.52
CA TYR A 134 -4.01 2.21 -14.35
C TYR A 134 -4.09 0.95 -15.25
N LYS A 135 -4.38 1.18 -16.53
CA LYS A 135 -4.76 0.14 -17.50
C LYS A 135 -3.56 -0.65 -18.05
N GLY A 136 -3.84 -1.84 -18.61
CA GLY A 136 -2.85 -2.66 -19.30
C GLY A 136 -1.76 -3.21 -18.38
N THR A 137 -2.11 -3.52 -17.13
CA THR A 137 -1.17 -4.09 -16.16
C THR A 137 -1.57 -5.49 -15.74
N PRO A 138 -0.60 -6.40 -15.49
CA PRO A 138 -0.89 -7.73 -14.96
C PRO A 138 -1.66 -7.67 -13.64
N VAL A 139 -1.39 -6.65 -12.81
CA VAL A 139 -2.11 -6.45 -11.55
C VAL A 139 -3.60 -6.19 -11.79
N LEU A 140 -3.93 -5.30 -12.74
CA LEU A 140 -5.32 -5.02 -13.08
C LEU A 140 -6.01 -6.27 -13.63
N GLU A 141 -5.38 -7.01 -14.53
CA GLU A 141 -5.94 -8.25 -15.09
C GLU A 141 -6.27 -9.27 -13.99
N THR A 142 -5.34 -9.47 -13.04
CA THR A 142 -5.57 -10.33 -11.88
C THR A 142 -6.74 -9.80 -11.02
N LEU A 143 -6.81 -8.49 -10.78
CA LEU A 143 -7.90 -7.88 -9.99
C LEU A 143 -9.26 -7.97 -10.68
N GLU A 144 -9.33 -7.79 -12.00
CA GLU A 144 -10.56 -7.94 -12.78
C GLU A 144 -11.08 -9.38 -12.69
N LEU A 145 -10.19 -10.35 -12.76
CA LEU A 145 -10.56 -11.75 -12.56
C LEU A 145 -11.02 -12.02 -11.13
N CYS A 146 -10.39 -11.41 -10.12
CA CYS A 146 -10.89 -11.45 -8.75
C CYS A 146 -12.29 -10.83 -8.61
N GLN A 147 -12.57 -9.75 -9.34
CA GLN A 147 -13.87 -9.08 -9.34
C GLN A 147 -14.94 -9.94 -10.04
N ILE A 148 -14.61 -10.68 -11.09
CA ILE A 148 -15.51 -11.65 -11.74
C ILE A 148 -15.90 -12.75 -10.74
N THR A 149 -14.92 -13.41 -10.13
CA THR A 149 -15.18 -14.44 -9.11
C THR A 149 -16.00 -13.89 -7.94
N TRP A 150 -15.77 -12.64 -7.54
CA TRP A 150 -16.57 -11.99 -6.50
C TRP A 150 -18.02 -11.77 -6.91
N ARG A 151 -18.28 -11.35 -8.14
CA ARG A 151 -19.65 -11.19 -8.62
C ARG A 151 -20.38 -12.54 -8.56
N GLU A 152 -19.76 -13.60 -9.03
CA GLU A 152 -20.37 -14.93 -9.08
C GLU A 152 -20.59 -15.54 -7.67
N ASP A 153 -19.58 -15.48 -6.80
CA ASP A 153 -19.56 -16.25 -5.54
C ASP A 153 -19.72 -15.40 -4.27
N GLY A 154 -19.88 -14.07 -4.41
CA GLY A 154 -19.93 -13.13 -3.30
C GLY A 154 -21.24 -13.16 -2.47
N PRO A 155 -21.27 -12.54 -1.28
CA PRO A 155 -22.42 -12.42 -0.38
C PRO A 155 -23.63 -11.68 -0.96
N GLY A 156 -23.55 -11.16 -2.18
CA GLY A 156 -24.64 -10.54 -2.92
C GLY A 156 -25.11 -11.34 -4.15
N GLY A 157 -24.62 -12.57 -4.36
CA GLY A 157 -25.13 -13.49 -5.38
C GLY A 157 -25.22 -12.90 -6.80
N GLY A 158 -24.20 -12.17 -7.25
CA GLY A 158 -24.21 -11.52 -8.56
C GLY A 158 -24.64 -10.06 -8.59
N GLU A 159 -25.24 -9.52 -7.53
CA GLU A 159 -25.92 -8.22 -7.58
C GLU A 159 -25.05 -7.00 -7.20
N THR A 160 -23.74 -7.19 -6.95
CA THR A 160 -22.87 -6.09 -6.51
C THR A 160 -21.66 -5.92 -7.41
N ASP A 161 -21.58 -4.78 -8.09
CA ASP A 161 -20.36 -4.29 -8.76
C ASP A 161 -19.41 -3.55 -7.80
N LYS A 162 -19.61 -3.69 -6.47
CA LYS A 162 -18.75 -3.00 -5.51
C LYS A 162 -17.33 -3.57 -5.61
N GLU A 163 -16.38 -2.66 -5.79
CA GLU A 163 -14.96 -2.98 -5.68
C GLU A 163 -14.63 -3.49 -4.26
N HIS A 164 -13.50 -4.20 -4.15
CA HIS A 164 -12.92 -4.61 -2.86
C HIS A 164 -12.96 -3.47 -1.81
N LYS A 165 -13.10 -3.79 -0.52
CA LYS A 165 -13.23 -2.85 0.61
C LYS A 165 -12.22 -1.69 0.62
N ASN A 166 -11.02 -1.91 0.10
CA ASN A 166 -9.95 -0.92 0.05
C ASN A 166 -9.75 -0.34 -1.36
N GLU A 167 -10.66 -0.57 -2.31
CA GLU A 167 -10.63 -0.04 -3.69
C GLU A 167 -9.30 -0.32 -4.41
N GLY A 168 -8.66 -1.48 -4.13
CA GLY A 168 -7.35 -1.81 -4.70
C GLY A 168 -6.18 -0.95 -4.21
N LYS A 169 -6.34 -0.13 -3.16
CA LYS A 169 -5.33 0.80 -2.62
C LYS A 169 -4.33 0.16 -1.66
N CYS A 170 -4.12 -1.15 -1.75
CA CYS A 170 -3.37 -1.91 -0.74
C CYS A 170 -1.88 -1.96 -1.08
N GLY A 171 -1.02 -2.04 -0.06
CA GLY A 171 0.42 -1.92 -0.25
C GLY A 171 1.00 -3.06 -1.09
N GLU A 172 0.45 -4.27 -0.96
CA GLU A 172 0.83 -5.43 -1.76
C GLU A 172 0.51 -5.26 -3.25
N LEU A 173 -0.57 -4.55 -3.58
CA LEU A 173 -0.93 -4.26 -4.97
C LEU A 173 0.03 -3.21 -5.53
N MET A 174 0.37 -2.18 -4.74
CA MET A 174 1.38 -1.20 -5.13
C MET A 174 2.75 -1.87 -5.33
N ALA A 175 3.15 -2.78 -4.44
CA ALA A 175 4.39 -3.53 -4.56
C ALA A 175 4.41 -4.41 -5.83
N ALA A 176 3.29 -5.07 -6.15
CA ALA A 176 3.17 -5.87 -7.37
C ALA A 176 3.20 -5.00 -8.64
N HIS A 177 2.60 -3.82 -8.64
CA HIS A 177 2.71 -2.89 -9.77
C HIS A 177 4.16 -2.47 -10.01
N LEU A 178 4.91 -2.19 -8.94
CA LEU A 178 6.34 -1.88 -9.02
C LEU A 178 7.15 -3.07 -9.51
N TYR A 179 6.83 -4.29 -9.08
CA TYR A 179 7.47 -5.50 -9.60
C TYR A 179 7.27 -5.62 -11.12
N TYR A 180 6.02 -5.54 -11.59
CA TYR A 180 5.69 -5.68 -13.01
C TYR A 180 6.12 -4.49 -13.87
N SER A 181 6.45 -3.32 -13.29
CA SER A 181 6.97 -2.18 -14.05
C SER A 181 8.45 -2.35 -14.45
N GLN A 182 9.19 -3.26 -13.80
CA GLN A 182 10.60 -3.55 -14.08
C GLN A 182 10.82 -4.51 -15.28
N ASP A 183 9.90 -4.59 -16.24
CA ASP A 183 9.90 -5.60 -17.33
C ASP A 183 9.96 -7.05 -16.82
N ALA A 184 9.27 -7.33 -15.70
CA ALA A 184 9.20 -8.67 -15.15
C ALA A 184 8.37 -9.60 -16.05
N ARG A 185 9.06 -10.32 -16.94
CA ARG A 185 8.48 -11.40 -17.77
C ARG A 185 8.15 -12.67 -16.98
N ILE A 186 8.69 -12.77 -15.77
CA ILE A 186 8.46 -13.88 -14.86
C ILE A 186 7.33 -13.46 -13.92
N THR A 187 6.34 -14.31 -13.74
CA THR A 187 5.25 -14.05 -12.79
C THR A 187 5.73 -14.21 -11.35
N LEU A 188 5.10 -13.49 -10.41
CA LEU A 188 5.42 -13.59 -8.98
C LEU A 188 5.33 -15.04 -8.46
N ALA A 189 4.42 -15.84 -9.00
CA ALA A 189 4.24 -17.25 -8.64
C ALA A 189 5.49 -18.10 -8.90
N ARG A 190 6.30 -17.73 -9.90
CA ARG A 190 7.54 -18.44 -10.25
C ARG A 190 8.77 -17.95 -9.48
N GLN A 191 8.61 -16.88 -8.69
CA GLN A 191 9.70 -16.25 -7.96
C GLN A 191 9.82 -16.73 -6.51
N ASN A 192 8.87 -17.54 -6.03
CA ASN A 192 8.71 -17.85 -4.60
C ASN A 192 8.68 -16.56 -3.76
N ALA A 193 8.02 -15.53 -4.27
CA ALA A 193 8.03 -14.21 -3.65
C ALA A 193 7.26 -14.23 -2.31
N ARG A 194 7.87 -13.66 -1.28
CA ARG A 194 7.28 -13.51 0.06
C ARG A 194 6.64 -12.14 0.22
N ILE A 195 5.47 -12.09 0.85
CA ILE A 195 4.71 -10.85 1.07
C ILE A 195 4.28 -10.71 2.54
N GLY A 196 4.45 -9.52 3.10
CA GLY A 196 3.92 -9.16 4.41
C GLY A 196 3.43 -7.72 4.47
N THR A 197 2.52 -7.43 5.40
CA THR A 197 1.95 -6.08 5.60
C THR A 197 1.97 -5.67 7.07
N ALA A 198 2.68 -4.58 7.39
CA ALA A 198 2.65 -3.93 8.69
C ALA A 198 1.52 -2.88 8.70
N LEU A 199 0.52 -3.07 9.56
CA LEU A 199 -0.66 -2.23 9.67
C LEU A 199 -0.61 -1.34 10.92
N ARG A 200 -0.88 -0.06 10.76
CA ARG A 200 -1.05 0.87 11.89
C ARG A 200 -2.40 0.68 12.56
N GLN A 201 -2.33 0.35 13.85
CA GLN A 201 -3.44 0.33 14.79
C GLN A 201 -3.27 1.44 15.85
N PRO A 202 -4.29 1.69 16.70
CA PRO A 202 -4.16 2.66 17.79
C PRO A 202 -2.93 2.40 18.68
N ASN A 203 -2.71 1.14 19.04
CA ASN A 203 -1.67 0.71 20.00
C ASN A 203 -0.29 0.46 19.37
N GLY A 204 -0.11 0.71 18.07
CA GLY A 204 1.17 0.46 17.40
C GLY A 204 1.01 -0.16 16.02
N LEU A 205 2.13 -0.61 15.46
CA LEU A 205 2.14 -1.44 14.25
C LEU A 205 1.86 -2.89 14.63
N VAL A 206 1.06 -3.56 13.84
CA VAL A 206 0.86 -5.01 13.93
C VAL A 206 1.20 -5.65 12.58
N ASN A 207 1.74 -6.86 12.63
CA ASN A 207 1.90 -7.68 11.45
C ASN A 207 0.52 -8.23 11.08
N THR A 208 0.15 -8.20 9.80
CA THR A 208 -1.15 -8.68 9.35
C THR A 208 -1.01 -9.31 7.97
N ASP A 209 -1.97 -10.17 7.65
CA ASP A 209 -2.10 -10.72 6.31
C ASP A 209 -2.31 -9.55 5.31
N PRO A 210 -1.87 -9.68 4.05
CA PRO A 210 -2.27 -8.76 2.99
C PRO A 210 -3.79 -8.49 3.03
N CYS A 211 -4.21 -7.26 2.77
CA CYS A 211 -5.60 -6.82 2.95
C CYS A 211 -6.26 -7.01 4.33
N GLY A 212 -5.46 -7.31 5.35
CA GLY A 212 -5.87 -7.42 6.74
C GLY A 212 -6.52 -8.76 7.07
N GLU A 213 -6.80 -8.96 8.36
CA GLU A 213 -7.32 -10.24 8.82
C GLU A 213 -8.78 -10.43 8.41
N PRO A 214 -9.13 -11.48 7.64
CA PRO A 214 -10.52 -11.82 7.33
C PRO A 214 -11.34 -11.92 8.61
N GLU A 215 -10.67 -12.25 9.71
CA GLU A 215 -11.32 -12.59 10.96
C GLU A 215 -11.88 -11.44 11.81
N LYS A 216 -11.42 -10.21 11.56
CA LYS A 216 -11.74 -9.04 12.40
C LYS A 216 -12.67 -8.03 11.74
N VAL A 217 -13.33 -8.38 10.62
CA VAL A 217 -14.35 -7.49 10.03
C VAL A 217 -15.55 -7.39 10.96
N SER A 218 -16.01 -6.16 11.21
CA SER A 218 -16.97 -5.86 12.27
C SER A 218 -18.27 -6.66 12.12
N LYS A 219 -18.72 -7.25 13.22
CA LYS A 219 -20.07 -7.82 13.40
C LYS A 219 -21.21 -6.79 13.22
N ASN A 220 -20.88 -5.53 12.87
CA ASN A 220 -21.80 -4.40 12.78
C ASN A 220 -22.23 -4.08 11.34
N ARG A 221 -21.76 -4.81 10.32
CA ARG A 221 -22.41 -4.81 9.00
C ARG A 221 -23.39 -5.98 8.99
N ARG A 222 -24.69 -5.67 9.07
CA ARG A 222 -25.75 -6.69 8.93
C ARG A 222 -25.54 -7.42 7.59
N PRO A 223 -25.34 -8.74 7.57
CA PRO A 223 -25.44 -9.50 6.33
C PRO A 223 -26.89 -9.39 5.82
N PRO A 224 -27.13 -9.31 4.49
CA PRO A 224 -28.48 -9.40 3.97
C PRO A 224 -29.11 -10.72 4.43
N SER A 225 -30.37 -10.64 4.83
CA SER A 225 -31.11 -11.79 5.34
C SER A 225 -31.35 -12.81 4.23
N LYS A 226 -30.95 -14.05 4.50
CA LYS A 226 -31.28 -15.31 3.82
C LYS A 226 -30.45 -15.68 2.58
N VAL A 227 -29.37 -16.44 2.84
CA VAL A 227 -29.03 -17.64 2.07
C VAL A 227 -28.35 -18.60 3.05
N GLU A 228 -28.90 -19.80 3.24
CA GLU A 228 -28.27 -20.86 4.03
C GLU A 228 -27.13 -21.47 3.22
N PHE A 229 -25.90 -21.36 3.74
CA PHE A 229 -24.70 -21.97 3.19
C PHE A 229 -24.20 -23.06 4.13
N ASN A 230 -23.63 -24.15 3.59
CA ASN A 230 -23.12 -25.25 4.40
C ASN A 230 -21.82 -24.88 5.15
N LYS A 231 -21.49 -25.67 6.17
CA LYS A 231 -20.39 -25.42 7.14
C LYS A 231 -18.96 -25.43 6.55
N ARG A 232 -18.72 -25.90 5.32
CA ARG A 232 -17.37 -25.94 4.73
C ARG A 232 -17.07 -24.77 3.80
N ASP A 233 -18.10 -24.15 3.22
CA ASP A 233 -17.93 -23.01 2.30
C ASP A 233 -17.92 -21.64 3.01
N LEU A 234 -18.28 -21.61 4.31
CA LEU A 234 -18.42 -20.39 5.12
C LEU A 234 -17.18 -19.93 5.89
N THR A 235 -16.08 -20.70 5.88
CA THR A 235 -14.90 -20.38 6.71
C THR A 235 -13.94 -19.38 6.07
N TYR A 236 -14.08 -19.09 4.76
CA TYR A 236 -13.30 -18.07 4.04
C TYR A 236 -14.12 -16.80 3.76
N ARG A 237 -14.67 -16.26 4.85
CA ARG A 237 -15.35 -14.97 5.09
C ARG A 237 -15.61 -14.02 3.90
N LYS A 238 -16.89 -13.70 3.77
CA LYS A 238 -17.59 -12.76 2.87
C LYS A 238 -17.17 -11.27 2.87
N ASP A 239 -16.12 -10.84 3.59
CA ASP A 239 -15.85 -9.39 3.74
C ASP A 239 -14.40 -8.92 3.46
N ILE A 240 -13.50 -9.82 3.03
CA ILE A 240 -12.12 -9.46 2.61
C ILE A 240 -11.77 -10.16 1.29
N TRP A 241 -12.42 -9.73 0.21
CA TRP A 241 -12.29 -10.35 -1.11
C TRP A 241 -11.73 -9.36 -2.15
N GLY A 242 -10.55 -9.68 -2.70
CA GLY A 242 -9.81 -8.85 -3.64
C GLY A 242 -8.33 -9.16 -3.54
N CYS A 243 -7.63 -8.58 -2.57
CA CYS A 243 -6.17 -8.74 -2.48
C CYS A 243 -5.73 -10.09 -1.89
N ASN A 244 -6.53 -10.75 -1.06
CA ASN A 244 -6.22 -12.12 -0.62
C ASN A 244 -6.27 -13.10 -1.79
N LEU A 245 -7.27 -12.93 -2.66
CA LEU A 245 -7.39 -13.71 -3.89
C LEU A 245 -6.27 -13.36 -4.87
N PHE A 246 -5.92 -12.07 -4.99
CA PHE A 246 -4.75 -11.61 -5.73
C PHE A 246 -3.48 -12.30 -5.23
N VAL A 247 -3.17 -12.24 -3.93
CA VAL A 247 -1.99 -12.86 -3.30
C VAL A 247 -1.94 -14.35 -3.61
N LYS A 248 -3.07 -15.06 -3.49
CA LYS A 248 -3.18 -16.48 -3.82
C LYS A 248 -2.93 -16.73 -5.32
N ARG A 249 -3.51 -15.91 -6.19
CA ARG A 249 -3.43 -16.05 -7.65
C ARG A 249 -2.04 -15.73 -8.19
N GLU A 250 -1.38 -14.74 -7.60
CA GLU A 250 0.01 -14.39 -7.85
C GLU A 250 1.00 -15.39 -7.19
N GLY A 251 0.50 -16.42 -6.49
CA GLY A 251 1.34 -17.45 -5.88
C GLY A 251 2.29 -16.92 -4.80
N LEU A 252 1.91 -15.83 -4.12
CA LEU A 252 2.74 -15.20 -3.10
C LEU A 252 2.72 -16.00 -1.79
N ILE A 253 3.88 -16.13 -1.16
CA ILE A 253 4.07 -16.75 0.14
C ILE A 253 3.82 -15.68 1.21
N VAL A 254 2.70 -15.78 1.93
CA VAL A 254 2.37 -14.84 3.01
C VAL A 254 3.23 -15.14 4.24
N LEU A 255 3.91 -14.12 4.75
CA LEU A 255 4.70 -14.21 5.98
C LEU A 255 3.78 -14.52 7.18
N ASP A 256 4.22 -15.39 8.10
CA ASP A 256 3.47 -15.63 9.34
C ASP A 256 3.44 -14.37 10.21
N LYS A 257 2.24 -13.81 10.38
CA LYS A 257 1.99 -12.59 11.16
C LYS A 257 2.24 -12.74 12.66
N ASN A 258 2.31 -13.96 13.19
CA ASN A 258 2.59 -14.20 14.61
C ASN A 258 4.09 -14.14 14.93
N LEU A 259 4.94 -14.03 13.91
CA LEU A 259 6.37 -13.88 14.09
C LEU A 259 6.70 -12.51 14.71
N THR A 260 7.37 -12.55 15.87
CA THR A 260 7.99 -11.37 16.47
C THR A 260 9.11 -10.87 15.55
N PRO A 261 9.07 -9.58 15.13
CA PRO A 261 10.15 -8.96 14.36
C PRO A 261 11.48 -9.03 15.10
N GLU A 262 12.57 -9.17 14.35
CA GLU A 262 13.93 -9.21 14.92
C GLU A 262 14.85 -8.18 14.26
N PRO A 263 15.87 -7.68 14.98
CA PRO A 263 16.82 -6.72 14.42
C PRO A 263 17.59 -7.27 13.21
N TYR A 264 18.01 -6.36 12.34
CA TYR A 264 18.85 -6.64 11.18
C TYR A 264 19.87 -5.51 10.97
N ASP A 265 20.89 -5.78 10.16
CA ASP A 265 21.87 -4.79 9.74
C ASP A 265 22.03 -4.85 8.21
N LEU A 266 21.59 -3.79 7.51
CA LEU A 266 21.62 -3.72 6.04
C LEU A 266 23.03 -3.85 5.44
N SER A 267 24.09 -3.58 6.21
CA SER A 267 25.46 -3.70 5.72
C SER A 267 25.91 -5.15 5.57
N THR A 268 25.29 -6.07 6.32
CA THR A 268 25.63 -7.50 6.34
C THR A 268 24.48 -8.40 5.89
N LEU A 269 23.24 -7.92 5.96
CA LEU A 269 22.04 -8.66 5.60
C LEU A 269 22.09 -9.12 4.14
N ALA A 270 21.99 -10.43 3.91
CA ALA A 270 22.14 -11.05 2.58
C ALA A 270 23.37 -10.52 1.82
N GLY A 271 24.52 -10.43 2.50
CA GLY A 271 25.77 -9.95 1.90
C GLY A 271 25.83 -8.45 1.64
N GLY A 272 24.84 -7.68 2.11
CA GLY A 272 24.77 -6.23 2.03
C GLY A 272 23.91 -5.72 0.87
N VAL A 273 23.33 -4.53 1.06
CA VAL A 273 22.57 -3.81 0.01
C VAL A 273 23.53 -3.23 -1.03
N VAL A 274 23.32 -3.58 -2.31
CA VAL A 274 24.07 -3.06 -3.46
C VAL A 274 23.33 -1.96 -4.24
N VAL A 275 22.00 -1.96 -4.17
CA VAL A 275 21.16 -0.89 -4.74
C VAL A 275 20.12 -0.47 -3.71
N SER A 276 19.97 0.85 -3.52
CA SER A 276 18.89 1.46 -2.75
C SER A 276 18.36 2.64 -3.55
N ASN A 277 17.20 2.45 -4.19
CA ASN A 277 16.59 3.44 -5.07
C ASN A 277 15.05 3.37 -4.99
N GLN A 278 14.38 4.06 -5.92
CA GLN A 278 12.93 4.05 -6.04
C GLN A 278 12.53 3.63 -7.45
N ILE A 279 11.61 2.68 -7.54
CA ILE A 279 10.81 2.43 -8.73
C ILE A 279 9.53 3.26 -8.55
N GLN A 280 9.15 4.01 -9.59
CA GLN A 280 7.99 4.90 -9.55
C GLN A 280 6.82 4.31 -10.37
N LEU A 281 5.62 4.35 -9.80
CA LEU A 281 4.40 3.78 -10.38
C LEU A 281 4.03 4.42 -11.73
N CYS A 282 4.22 5.74 -11.89
CA CYS A 282 3.83 6.49 -13.09
C CYS A 282 5.03 6.90 -13.98
N ALA A 283 6.24 6.39 -13.76
CA ALA A 283 7.42 6.82 -14.50
C ALA A 283 7.64 6.10 -15.85
N VAL A 284 6.93 4.99 -16.12
CA VAL A 284 7.13 4.19 -17.34
C VAL A 284 5.99 4.44 -18.32
N ILE A 285 6.27 5.20 -19.38
CA ILE A 285 5.46 5.17 -20.62
C ILE A 285 5.73 3.81 -21.26
N ARG A 286 4.79 2.86 -21.16
CA ARG A 286 4.91 1.60 -21.89
C ARG A 286 4.69 1.87 -23.38
N ARG A 287 5.72 1.61 -24.20
CA ARG A 287 5.54 1.27 -25.61
C ARG A 287 4.98 -0.15 -25.64
N PHE A 288 3.68 -0.28 -25.92
CA PHE A 288 3.12 -1.53 -26.40
C PHE A 288 3.25 -1.56 -27.93
#